data_AF-A0A072TJE2-F1
#
_entry.id   AF-A0A072TJE2-F1
#
_cell.length_a   1.000
_cell.length_b   1.000
_cell.length_c   1.000
_cell.angle_alpha   90.00
_cell.angle_beta   90.00
_cell.angle_gamma   90.00
#
_symmetry.space_group_name_H-M   'P 1'
#
loop_
_entity.id
_entity.type
_entity.pdbx_description
1 polymer ?
#
loop_
_entity_poly.entity_id
_entity_poly.type
_entity_poly.pdbx_seq_one_letter_code
_entity_poly.pdbx_strand_id
1 'polypeptide(L)'
;MSLSSLVDDMNVMLHTADAPSTDNRCIYKVPSVIRKHNEDAYTPNFVSIGPFHHGHPQLKNMERHKLIYFKDFLQRTNASLSILISDIYSILSDFKCCYSETLSFPQDEELVKLILIDSGFIIQLFWKYFKKDFLEPWLDAGIRSDLLLLENQLPFFVIEKIYGLSWSSTNGSFLELTINYFQYFNQSKLVFDNNSQCIRHFTDLIRIFHLQHPIESQPSRDKIDEQIIHLPSATQLLEAGVRFQVKPKSECLLDLGFSEGVLEIPRLEVEDGTEILFRNMVALEQCHYPYESYITDYVVVLDFLINTGKDADILVRKEILTNLLGDSDSVANLFNRLCKNVIHHNISSHFSILCKNLNAFCSNPWNRLKASLRRDYGKTPWQTAASVAGILLLVLTLLQSVCSVLQVVQAS
;
A
#
# COMPACT_ATOMS: atom_id res chain seq x y z
N MET A 1 28.81 6.92 -42.20
CA MET A 1 28.07 8.13 -41.82
C MET A 1 29.00 9.32 -41.93
N SER A 2 28.58 10.38 -42.63
CA SER A 2 29.27 11.67 -42.62
C SER A 2 28.83 12.47 -41.39
N LEU A 3 29.64 13.45 -40.97
CA LEU A 3 29.27 14.35 -39.86
C LEU A 3 27.93 15.06 -40.12
N SER A 4 27.67 15.45 -41.38
CA SER A 4 26.40 16.06 -41.79
C SER A 4 25.22 15.10 -41.64
N SER A 5 25.35 13.82 -42.05
CA SER A 5 24.26 12.85 -41.86
C SER A 5 23.94 12.61 -40.38
N LEU A 6 24.95 12.61 -39.50
CA LEU A 6 24.73 12.46 -38.06
C LEU A 6 24.03 13.69 -37.46
N VAL A 7 24.38 14.90 -37.91
CA VAL A 7 23.74 16.14 -37.43
C VAL A 7 22.28 16.20 -37.88
N ASP A 8 21.99 15.82 -39.12
CA ASP A 8 20.61 15.79 -39.63
C ASP A 8 19.76 14.75 -38.88
N ASP A 9 20.30 13.55 -38.65
CA ASP A 9 19.66 12.51 -37.83
C ASP A 9 19.42 13.00 -36.39
N MET A 10 20.41 13.65 -35.77
CA MET A 10 20.27 14.22 -34.42
C MET A 10 19.23 15.34 -34.37
N ASN A 11 19.17 16.21 -35.37
CA ASN A 11 18.14 17.27 -35.43
C ASN A 11 16.74 16.67 -35.57
N VAL A 12 16.56 15.61 -36.37
CA VAL A 12 15.29 14.89 -36.46
C VAL A 12 14.92 14.25 -35.11
N MET A 13 15.88 13.61 -34.42
CA MET A 13 15.66 13.05 -33.08
C MET A 13 15.27 14.12 -32.05
N LEU A 14 15.92 15.30 -32.08
CA LEU A 14 15.63 16.39 -31.15
C LEU A 14 14.29 17.07 -31.46
N HIS A 15 13.93 17.23 -32.73
CA HIS A 15 12.64 17.81 -33.14
C HIS A 15 11.45 16.89 -32.87
N THR A 16 11.68 15.58 -32.76
CA THR A 16 10.65 14.59 -32.41
C THR A 16 10.61 14.28 -30.91
N ALA A 17 11.56 14.79 -30.13
CA ALA A 17 11.60 14.65 -28.68
C ALA A 17 10.64 15.65 -28.00
N ASP A 18 9.34 15.46 -28.22
CA ASP A 18 8.33 16.17 -27.43
C ASP A 18 8.24 15.58 -26.03
N ALA A 19 8.10 16.44 -25.01
CA ALA A 19 7.78 15.99 -23.67
C ALA A 19 6.40 15.33 -23.72
N PRO A 20 6.27 14.03 -23.38
CA PRO A 20 5.00 13.35 -23.54
C PRO A 20 3.99 13.94 -22.56
N SER A 21 2.85 14.43 -23.08
CA SER A 21 1.75 15.00 -22.30
C SER A 21 1.50 14.18 -21.03
N THR A 22 1.69 14.80 -19.87
CA THR A 22 1.76 14.10 -18.58
C THR A 22 0.40 13.87 -17.95
N ASP A 23 -0.64 14.62 -18.34
CA ASP A 23 -1.88 14.70 -17.56
C ASP A 23 -2.73 13.42 -17.58
N ASN A 24 -2.60 12.59 -18.63
CA ASN A 24 -3.41 11.36 -18.77
C ASN A 24 -2.65 10.07 -18.39
N ARG A 25 -1.34 10.15 -18.16
CA ARG A 25 -0.50 8.97 -17.87
C ARG A 25 -0.77 8.46 -16.45
N CYS A 26 -1.12 7.18 -16.32
CA CYS A 26 -1.41 6.55 -15.04
C CYS A 26 -0.96 5.09 -14.93
N ILE A 27 -0.68 4.41 -16.04
CA ILE A 27 -0.23 3.01 -16.05
C ILE A 27 1.27 2.98 -16.38
N TYR A 28 2.08 2.44 -15.47
CA TYR A 28 3.54 2.53 -15.54
C TYR A 28 4.19 1.16 -15.60
N LYS A 29 5.26 1.04 -16.40
CA LYS A 29 6.26 -0.01 -16.17
C LYS A 29 7.02 0.32 -14.89
N VAL A 30 7.17 -0.67 -14.01
CA VAL A 30 7.81 -0.44 -12.71
C VAL A 30 9.30 -0.16 -12.95
N PRO A 31 9.86 0.92 -12.38
CA PRO A 31 11.27 1.24 -12.53
C PRO A 31 12.15 0.03 -12.20
N SER A 32 13.13 -0.27 -13.06
CA SER A 32 13.98 -1.46 -12.95
C SER A 32 14.69 -1.58 -11.60
N VAL A 33 15.01 -0.43 -10.97
CA VAL A 33 15.63 -0.35 -9.65
C VAL A 33 14.74 -0.85 -8.52
N ILE A 34 13.42 -0.73 -8.65
CA ILE A 34 12.39 -1.26 -7.74
C ILE A 34 12.09 -2.71 -8.13
N ARG A 35 11.81 -2.94 -9.42
CA ARG A 35 11.38 -4.23 -9.97
C ARG A 35 12.34 -5.39 -9.64
N LYS A 36 13.66 -5.15 -9.70
CA LYS A 36 14.71 -6.18 -9.47
C LYS A 36 14.68 -6.83 -8.08
N HIS A 37 14.01 -6.25 -7.10
CA HIS A 37 13.95 -6.83 -5.76
C HIS A 37 12.93 -7.96 -5.64
N ASN A 38 11.95 -8.00 -6.56
CA ASN A 38 10.97 -9.07 -6.70
C ASN A 38 10.23 -8.90 -8.05
N GLU A 39 10.72 -9.50 -9.13
CA GLU A 39 10.12 -9.33 -10.47
C GLU A 39 8.74 -10.00 -10.58
N ASP A 40 8.54 -11.10 -9.84
CA ASP A 40 7.31 -11.87 -9.83
C ASP A 40 6.15 -11.07 -9.20
N ALA A 41 6.44 -10.16 -8.28
CA ALA A 41 5.45 -9.27 -7.68
C ALA A 41 4.84 -8.25 -8.65
N TYR A 42 5.33 -8.18 -9.89
CA TYR A 42 4.87 -7.27 -10.94
C TYR A 42 4.59 -8.01 -12.26
N THR A 43 4.53 -9.35 -12.23
CA THR A 43 4.32 -10.18 -13.42
C THR A 43 3.08 -11.05 -13.21
N PRO A 44 2.05 -10.97 -14.07
CA PRO A 44 0.84 -11.75 -13.91
C PRO A 44 1.10 -13.26 -14.10
N ASN A 45 0.44 -14.08 -13.29
CA ASN A 45 0.60 -15.55 -13.28
C ASN A 45 -0.55 -16.30 -13.96
N PHE A 46 -1.73 -15.71 -14.02
CA PHE A 46 -2.99 -16.31 -14.48
C PHE A 46 -3.58 -15.60 -15.68
N VAL A 47 -3.64 -14.26 -15.69
CA VAL A 47 -4.26 -13.46 -16.74
C VAL A 47 -3.48 -12.19 -17.07
N SER A 48 -3.13 -12.04 -18.34
CA SER A 48 -2.64 -10.77 -18.87
C SER A 48 -3.82 -9.86 -19.20
N ILE A 49 -3.76 -8.62 -18.74
CA ILE A 49 -4.69 -7.53 -19.00
C ILE A 49 -3.89 -6.32 -19.48
N GLY A 50 -4.33 -5.76 -20.60
CA GLY A 50 -3.64 -4.63 -21.19
C GLY A 50 -2.38 -5.04 -21.97
N PRO A 51 -1.65 -4.06 -22.50
CA PRO A 51 -0.61 -4.26 -23.50
C PRO A 51 0.72 -4.77 -22.93
N PHE A 52 1.06 -4.46 -21.67
CA PHE A 52 2.41 -4.64 -21.13
C PHE A 52 2.84 -6.10 -20.92
N HIS A 53 1.91 -7.02 -20.74
CA HIS A 53 2.15 -8.47 -20.66
C HIS A 53 1.47 -9.25 -21.79
N HIS A 54 0.95 -8.55 -22.80
CA HIS A 54 0.26 -9.19 -23.91
C HIS A 54 1.18 -10.15 -24.66
N GLY A 55 0.66 -11.34 -24.99
CA GLY A 55 1.41 -12.36 -25.70
C GLY A 55 2.42 -13.14 -24.83
N HIS A 56 2.43 -12.93 -23.51
CA HIS A 56 3.32 -13.66 -22.62
C HIS A 56 3.07 -15.19 -22.73
N PRO A 57 4.10 -16.02 -23.03
CA PRO A 57 3.89 -17.43 -23.37
C PRO A 57 3.16 -18.25 -22.29
N GLN A 58 3.40 -17.94 -21.02
CA GLN A 58 2.81 -18.66 -19.89
C GLN A 58 1.31 -18.37 -19.71
N LEU A 59 0.81 -17.25 -20.28
CA LEU A 59 -0.57 -16.78 -20.11
C LEU A 59 -1.47 -17.12 -21.30
N LYS A 60 -0.92 -17.79 -22.33
CA LYS A 60 -1.63 -18.12 -23.57
C LYS A 60 -2.90 -18.94 -23.35
N ASN A 61 -2.92 -19.80 -22.33
CA ASN A 61 -4.11 -20.61 -22.00
C ASN A 61 -5.30 -19.75 -21.56
N MET A 62 -5.03 -18.59 -20.92
CA MET A 62 -6.06 -17.69 -20.44
C MET A 62 -6.66 -16.84 -21.56
N GLU A 63 -5.94 -16.58 -22.66
CA GLU A 63 -6.46 -15.83 -23.81
C GLU A 63 -7.74 -16.46 -24.39
N ARG A 64 -7.82 -17.80 -24.43
CA ARG A 64 -9.04 -18.50 -24.85
C ARG A 64 -10.19 -18.29 -23.87
N HIS A 65 -9.92 -18.27 -22.57
CA HIS A 65 -10.94 -18.04 -21.55
C HIS A 65 -11.46 -16.60 -21.58
N LYS A 66 -10.58 -15.61 -21.80
CA LYS A 66 -10.98 -14.22 -22.04
C LYS A 66 -11.94 -14.10 -23.22
N LEU A 67 -11.67 -14.78 -24.33
CA LEU A 67 -12.57 -14.84 -25.49
C LEU A 67 -13.93 -15.46 -25.16
N ILE A 68 -13.97 -16.52 -24.35
CA ILE A 68 -15.23 -17.15 -23.90
C ILE A 68 -16.04 -16.14 -23.06
N TYR A 69 -15.39 -15.46 -22.11
CA TYR A 69 -16.04 -14.47 -21.27
C TYR A 69 -16.51 -13.25 -22.08
N PHE A 70 -15.74 -12.81 -23.07
CA PHE A 70 -16.16 -11.73 -23.96
C PHE A 70 -17.37 -12.15 -24.82
N LYS A 71 -17.41 -13.40 -25.29
CA LYS A 71 -18.59 -13.94 -25.97
C LYS A 71 -19.81 -13.97 -25.05
N ASP A 72 -19.66 -14.45 -23.82
CA ASP A 72 -20.73 -14.45 -22.80
C ASP A 72 -21.23 -13.02 -22.54
N PHE A 73 -20.32 -12.04 -22.45
CA PHE A 73 -20.65 -10.63 -22.31
C PHE A 73 -21.51 -10.11 -23.46
N LEU A 74 -21.09 -10.35 -24.71
CA LEU A 74 -21.83 -9.93 -25.91
C LEU A 74 -23.23 -10.57 -25.96
N GLN A 75 -23.34 -11.87 -25.67
CA GLN A 75 -24.61 -12.59 -25.66
C GLN A 75 -25.55 -12.08 -24.57
N ARG A 76 -25.03 -11.84 -23.36
CA ARG A 76 -25.82 -11.37 -22.22
C ARG A 76 -26.33 -9.94 -22.41
N THR A 77 -25.51 -9.07 -23.01
CA THR A 77 -25.83 -7.64 -23.16
C THR A 77 -26.51 -7.32 -24.49
N ASN A 78 -26.50 -8.25 -25.45
CA ASN A 78 -26.88 -8.01 -26.83
C ASN A 78 -26.14 -6.80 -27.45
N ALA A 79 -24.91 -6.55 -26.99
CA ALA A 79 -24.10 -5.43 -27.44
C ALA A 79 -23.65 -5.63 -28.91
N SER A 80 -23.70 -4.55 -29.68
CA SER A 80 -23.22 -4.57 -31.07
C SER A 80 -21.69 -4.48 -31.11
N LEU A 81 -21.04 -5.51 -31.64
CA LEU A 81 -19.59 -5.53 -31.80
C LEU A 81 -19.07 -4.37 -32.67
N SER A 82 -19.82 -3.97 -33.71
CA SER A 82 -19.41 -2.85 -34.58
C SER A 82 -19.44 -1.51 -33.85
N ILE A 83 -20.40 -1.32 -32.94
CA ILE A 83 -20.50 -0.10 -32.10
C ILE A 83 -19.32 -0.09 -31.12
N LEU A 84 -19.08 -1.20 -30.41
CA LEU A 84 -17.96 -1.32 -29.48
C LEU A 84 -16.61 -1.04 -30.15
N ILE A 85 -16.37 -1.59 -31.36
CA ILE A 85 -15.14 -1.33 -32.13
C ILE A 85 -15.01 0.16 -32.47
N SER A 86 -16.07 0.78 -33.01
CA SER A 86 -16.05 2.21 -33.36
C SER A 86 -15.79 3.09 -32.14
N ASP A 87 -16.37 2.74 -30.99
CA ASP A 87 -16.20 3.47 -29.74
C ASP A 87 -14.76 3.38 -29.21
N ILE A 88 -14.11 2.21 -29.29
CA ILE A 88 -12.71 2.08 -28.90
C ILE A 88 -11.78 2.84 -29.84
N TYR A 89 -12.04 2.82 -31.15
CA TYR A 89 -11.28 3.67 -32.09
C TYR A 89 -11.39 5.15 -31.72
N SER A 90 -12.55 5.62 -31.27
CA SER A 90 -12.75 7.03 -30.89
C SER A 90 -11.92 7.49 -29.68
N ILE A 91 -11.51 6.56 -28.80
CA ILE A 91 -10.73 6.86 -27.58
C ILE A 91 -9.32 6.27 -27.62
N LEU A 92 -8.89 5.70 -28.74
CA LEU A 92 -7.63 4.94 -28.83
C LEU A 92 -6.40 5.81 -28.56
N SER A 93 -6.44 7.08 -28.95
CA SER A 93 -5.37 8.03 -28.65
C SER A 93 -5.25 8.27 -27.14
N ASP A 94 -6.38 8.53 -26.47
CA ASP A 94 -6.40 8.75 -25.02
C ASP A 94 -5.96 7.50 -24.25
N PHE A 95 -6.40 6.32 -24.71
CA PHE A 95 -5.94 5.04 -24.18
C PHE A 95 -4.42 4.91 -24.23
N LYS A 96 -3.79 5.22 -25.37
CA LYS A 96 -2.33 5.14 -25.52
C LYS A 96 -1.61 6.13 -24.59
N CYS A 97 -2.16 7.32 -24.40
CA CYS A 97 -1.62 8.34 -23.49
C CYS A 97 -1.64 7.91 -21.99
N CYS A 98 -2.43 6.89 -21.62
CA CYS A 98 -2.44 6.39 -20.26
C CYS A 98 -1.18 5.60 -19.86
N TYR A 99 -0.42 5.10 -20.83
CA TYR A 99 0.76 4.26 -20.58
C TYR A 99 2.05 5.08 -20.54
N SER A 100 2.97 4.70 -19.65
CA SER A 100 4.27 5.37 -19.52
C SER A 100 5.23 5.11 -20.68
N GLU A 101 5.03 4.02 -21.40
CA GLU A 101 5.86 3.60 -22.51
C GLU A 101 5.05 3.54 -23.80
N THR A 102 5.74 3.75 -24.92
CA THR A 102 5.14 3.62 -26.25
C THR A 102 4.71 2.18 -26.48
N LEU A 103 3.42 1.98 -26.73
CA LEU A 103 2.86 0.66 -27.00
C LEU A 103 3.29 0.18 -28.40
N SER A 104 4.07 -0.89 -28.43
CA SER A 104 4.59 -1.47 -29.68
C SER A 104 3.59 -2.43 -30.31
N PHE A 105 2.56 -1.88 -30.95
CA PHE A 105 1.59 -2.66 -31.76
C PHE A 105 1.83 -2.40 -33.25
N PRO A 106 1.91 -3.45 -34.09
CA PRO A 106 2.08 -3.26 -35.53
C PRO A 106 0.87 -2.56 -36.18
N GLN A 107 -0.32 -2.77 -35.62
CA GLN A 107 -1.58 -2.27 -36.14
C GLN A 107 -2.52 -1.94 -34.99
N ASP A 108 -3.25 -0.83 -35.12
CA ASP A 108 -4.25 -0.39 -34.14
C ASP A 108 -5.39 -1.41 -33.97
N GLU A 109 -5.70 -2.19 -35.00
CA GLU A 109 -6.70 -3.26 -34.94
C GLU A 109 -6.40 -4.30 -33.85
N GLU A 110 -5.14 -4.70 -33.71
CA GLU A 110 -4.73 -5.67 -32.69
C GLU A 110 -4.88 -5.09 -31.28
N LEU A 111 -4.59 -3.80 -31.11
CA LEU A 111 -4.78 -3.11 -29.86
C LEU A 111 -6.27 -2.97 -29.51
N VAL A 112 -7.12 -2.66 -30.49
CA VAL A 112 -8.58 -2.59 -30.30
C VAL A 112 -9.15 -3.94 -29.88
N LYS A 113 -8.71 -5.04 -30.53
CA LYS A 113 -9.11 -6.41 -30.13
C LYS A 113 -8.73 -6.71 -28.68
N LEU A 114 -7.49 -6.40 -28.30
CA LEU A 114 -6.99 -6.58 -26.94
C LEU A 114 -7.86 -5.83 -25.93
N ILE A 115 -8.10 -4.53 -26.16
CA ILE A 115 -8.89 -3.68 -25.26
C ILE A 115 -10.30 -4.27 -25.06
N LEU A 116 -10.96 -4.66 -26.15
CA LEU A 116 -12.33 -5.20 -26.10
C LEU A 116 -12.40 -6.54 -25.38
N ILE A 117 -11.50 -7.46 -25.70
CA ILE A 117 -11.47 -8.80 -25.10
C ILE A 117 -11.19 -8.71 -23.60
N ASP A 118 -10.20 -7.91 -23.20
CA ASP A 118 -9.79 -7.78 -21.81
C ASP A 118 -10.86 -7.05 -20.99
N SER A 119 -11.43 -5.96 -21.52
CA SER A 119 -12.51 -5.24 -20.84
C SER A 119 -13.77 -6.10 -20.69
N GLY A 120 -14.16 -6.81 -21.76
CA GLY A 120 -15.30 -7.71 -21.73
C GLY A 120 -15.11 -8.90 -20.80
N PHE A 121 -13.89 -9.44 -20.73
CA PHE A 121 -13.51 -10.44 -19.73
C PHE A 121 -13.71 -9.92 -18.30
N ILE A 122 -13.17 -8.75 -17.98
CA ILE A 122 -13.28 -8.13 -16.65
C ILE A 122 -14.75 -7.87 -16.28
N ILE A 123 -15.51 -7.25 -17.19
CA ILE A 123 -16.94 -6.96 -16.95
C ILE A 123 -17.71 -8.25 -16.68
N GLN A 124 -17.48 -9.29 -17.49
CA GLN A 124 -18.18 -10.56 -17.31
C GLN A 124 -17.75 -11.28 -16.04
N LEU A 125 -16.47 -11.21 -15.67
CA LEU A 125 -15.93 -11.76 -14.44
C LEU A 125 -16.59 -11.12 -13.21
N PHE A 126 -16.60 -9.78 -13.14
CA PHE A 126 -17.18 -9.07 -12.00
C PHE A 126 -18.69 -9.28 -11.92
N TRP A 127 -19.37 -9.35 -13.06
CA TRP A 127 -20.80 -9.67 -13.10
C TRP A 127 -21.10 -11.09 -12.59
N LYS A 128 -20.32 -12.09 -13.01
CA LYS A 128 -20.46 -13.49 -12.53
C LYS A 128 -20.23 -13.56 -11.02
N TYR A 129 -19.19 -12.90 -10.51
CA TYR A 129 -18.92 -12.78 -9.07
C TYR A 129 -20.09 -12.15 -8.31
N PHE A 130 -20.64 -11.03 -8.82
CA PHE A 130 -21.80 -10.37 -8.23
C PHE A 130 -23.05 -11.27 -8.20
N LYS A 131 -23.24 -12.10 -9.23
CA LYS A 131 -24.31 -13.13 -9.27
C LYS A 131 -24.00 -14.38 -8.47
N LYS A 132 -22.87 -14.42 -7.76
CA LYS A 132 -22.37 -15.56 -6.98
C LYS A 132 -22.12 -16.82 -7.84
N ASP A 133 -21.83 -16.61 -9.11
CA ASP A 133 -21.36 -17.62 -10.06
C ASP A 133 -19.82 -17.59 -10.07
N PHE A 134 -19.23 -18.17 -9.02
CA PHE A 134 -17.80 -18.04 -8.75
C PHE A 134 -16.96 -18.97 -9.63
N LEU A 135 -15.77 -18.51 -9.99
CA LEU A 135 -14.69 -19.39 -10.42
C LEU A 135 -14.22 -20.26 -9.25
N GLU A 136 -13.42 -21.27 -9.55
CA GLU A 136 -12.69 -22.02 -8.52
C GLU A 136 -11.93 -21.05 -7.60
N PRO A 137 -12.04 -21.17 -6.25
CA PRO A 137 -11.54 -20.15 -5.33
C PRO A 137 -10.06 -19.77 -5.51
N TRP A 138 -9.20 -20.75 -5.80
CA TRP A 138 -7.77 -20.52 -6.04
C TRP A 138 -7.51 -19.73 -7.32
N LEU A 139 -8.33 -19.94 -8.36
CA LEU A 139 -8.21 -19.24 -9.64
C LEU A 139 -8.75 -17.80 -9.52
N ASP A 140 -9.87 -17.63 -8.82
CA ASP A 140 -10.44 -16.31 -8.51
C ASP A 140 -9.46 -15.44 -7.70
N ALA A 141 -8.87 -16.01 -6.64
CA ALA A 141 -7.83 -15.35 -5.85
C ALA A 141 -6.61 -14.98 -6.71
N GLY A 142 -6.13 -15.91 -7.54
CA GLY A 142 -5.02 -15.67 -8.46
C GLY A 142 -5.29 -14.56 -9.47
N ILE A 143 -6.47 -14.56 -10.10
CA ILE A 143 -6.90 -13.51 -11.03
C ILE A 143 -7.04 -12.17 -10.31
N ARG A 144 -7.63 -12.14 -9.10
CA ARG A 144 -7.72 -10.91 -8.30
C ARG A 144 -6.32 -10.34 -8.00
N SER A 145 -5.34 -11.19 -7.68
CA SER A 145 -3.95 -10.79 -7.50
C SER A 145 -3.29 -10.29 -8.79
N ASP A 146 -3.61 -10.85 -9.95
CA ASP A 146 -3.09 -10.33 -11.22
C ASP A 146 -3.71 -8.98 -11.60
N LEU A 147 -4.99 -8.78 -11.29
CA LEU A 147 -5.72 -7.55 -11.60
C LEU A 147 -5.28 -6.34 -10.76
N LEU A 148 -4.54 -6.53 -9.67
CA LEU A 148 -4.00 -5.41 -8.88
C LEU A 148 -2.59 -4.97 -9.33
N LEU A 149 -1.93 -5.73 -10.19
CA LEU A 149 -0.55 -5.46 -10.60
C LEU A 149 -0.47 -4.21 -11.47
N LEU A 150 0.42 -3.26 -11.15
CA LEU A 150 0.54 -1.98 -11.85
C LEU A 150 0.83 -2.14 -13.34
N GLU A 151 1.57 -3.19 -13.72
CA GLU A 151 1.88 -3.48 -15.12
C GLU A 151 0.79 -4.27 -15.86
N ASN A 152 -0.31 -4.63 -15.19
CA ASN A 152 -1.36 -5.49 -15.73
C ASN A 152 -2.74 -4.81 -15.70
N GLN A 153 -2.80 -3.57 -16.21
CA GLN A 153 -3.96 -2.69 -16.08
C GLN A 153 -4.55 -2.28 -17.43
N LEU A 154 -5.84 -1.94 -17.40
CA LEU A 154 -6.50 -1.09 -18.40
C LEU A 154 -6.98 0.18 -17.70
N PRO A 155 -7.05 1.33 -18.40
CA PRO A 155 -7.65 2.54 -17.83
C PRO A 155 -9.13 2.29 -17.48
N PHE A 156 -9.54 2.69 -16.28
CA PHE A 156 -10.88 2.43 -15.76
C PHE A 156 -11.98 2.99 -16.66
N PHE A 157 -11.78 4.21 -17.18
CA PHE A 157 -12.74 4.88 -18.07
C PHE A 157 -13.05 4.10 -19.36
N VAL A 158 -12.10 3.28 -19.83
CA VAL A 158 -12.27 2.46 -21.04
C VAL A 158 -13.25 1.33 -20.77
N ILE A 159 -13.07 0.65 -19.64
CA ILE A 159 -13.94 -0.45 -19.21
C ILE A 159 -15.34 0.11 -18.89
N GLU A 160 -15.40 1.25 -18.22
CA GLU A 160 -16.66 1.94 -17.92
C GLU A 160 -17.41 2.36 -19.18
N LYS A 161 -16.72 2.89 -20.19
CA LYS A 161 -17.32 3.21 -21.50
C LYS A 161 -17.92 1.96 -22.16
N ILE A 162 -17.19 0.84 -22.20
CA ILE A 162 -17.69 -0.43 -22.75
C ILE A 162 -18.91 -0.92 -21.95
N TYR A 163 -18.86 -0.84 -20.63
CA TYR A 163 -19.96 -1.23 -19.76
C TYR A 163 -21.22 -0.40 -20.04
N GLY A 164 -21.09 0.93 -20.09
CA GLY A 164 -22.21 1.85 -20.32
C GLY A 164 -22.91 1.67 -21.67
N LEU A 165 -22.17 1.29 -22.71
CA LEU A 165 -22.72 1.00 -24.05
C LEU A 165 -23.55 -0.29 -24.09
N SER A 166 -23.30 -1.20 -23.14
CA SER A 166 -23.87 -2.54 -23.12
C SER A 166 -25.11 -2.68 -22.22
N TRP A 167 -25.52 -1.62 -21.51
CA TRP A 167 -26.41 -1.76 -20.36
C TRP A 167 -27.75 -0.99 -20.45
N SER A 168 -28.86 -1.69 -20.17
CA SER A 168 -30.18 -1.11 -19.87
C SER A 168 -30.46 -1.16 -18.34
N SER A 169 -30.11 -0.07 -17.66
CA SER A 169 -30.59 0.45 -16.36
C SER A 169 -30.85 -0.44 -15.11
N THR A 170 -30.58 -1.76 -15.06
CA THR A 170 -31.15 -2.63 -13.99
C THR A 170 -30.21 -3.35 -13.00
N ASN A 171 -28.88 -3.34 -13.12
CA ASN A 171 -28.00 -4.06 -12.17
C ASN A 171 -26.76 -3.29 -11.69
N GLY A 172 -26.89 -1.97 -11.50
CA GLY A 172 -25.84 -1.16 -10.89
C GLY A 172 -24.76 -0.67 -11.84
N SER A 173 -23.86 0.18 -11.32
CA SER A 173 -22.74 0.77 -12.05
C SER A 173 -21.56 -0.20 -12.16
N PHE A 174 -20.64 0.05 -13.10
CA PHE A 174 -19.40 -0.73 -13.18
C PHE A 174 -18.55 -0.58 -11.91
N LEU A 175 -18.59 0.60 -11.29
CA LEU A 175 -17.93 0.86 -10.02
C LEU A 175 -18.47 -0.03 -8.89
N GLU A 176 -19.79 -0.21 -8.78
CA GLU A 176 -20.40 -1.09 -7.79
C GLU A 176 -19.94 -2.55 -7.96
N LEU A 177 -19.89 -3.05 -9.19
CA LEU A 177 -19.35 -4.38 -9.49
C LEU A 177 -17.87 -4.50 -9.11
N THR A 178 -17.08 -3.46 -9.40
CA THR A 178 -15.65 -3.42 -9.09
C THR A 178 -15.41 -3.43 -7.58
N ILE A 179 -16.12 -2.58 -6.82
CA ILE A 179 -16.01 -2.54 -5.35
C ILE A 179 -16.42 -3.89 -4.75
N ASN A 180 -17.46 -4.54 -5.28
CA ASN A 180 -17.87 -5.86 -4.81
C ASN A 180 -16.79 -6.93 -5.05
N TYR A 181 -16.15 -6.92 -6.22
CA TYR A 181 -15.09 -7.88 -6.56
C TYR A 181 -13.81 -7.69 -5.72
N PHE A 182 -13.45 -6.44 -5.40
CA PHE A 182 -12.28 -6.08 -4.61
C PHE A 182 -12.59 -5.78 -3.14
N GLN A 183 -13.78 -6.16 -2.64
CA GLN A 183 -14.24 -5.86 -1.29
C GLN A 183 -13.24 -6.29 -0.20
N TYR A 184 -12.49 -7.37 -0.44
CA TYR A 184 -11.42 -7.85 0.43
C TYR A 184 -10.42 -6.76 0.83
N PHE A 185 -10.06 -5.87 -0.11
CA PHE A 185 -9.12 -4.78 0.13
C PHE A 185 -9.78 -3.53 0.72
N ASN A 186 -11.10 -3.40 0.67
CA ASN A 186 -11.84 -2.25 1.21
C ASN A 186 -12.16 -2.43 2.71
N GLN A 187 -11.12 -2.59 3.53
CA GLN A 187 -11.28 -2.76 4.98
C GLN A 187 -11.90 -1.51 5.64
N SER A 188 -11.62 -0.34 5.06
CA SER A 188 -12.16 0.96 5.47
C SER A 188 -13.64 1.17 5.14
N LYS A 189 -14.29 0.21 4.45
CA LYS A 189 -15.69 0.27 4.00
C LYS A 189 -16.04 1.59 3.30
N LEU A 190 -15.12 2.09 2.48
CA LEU A 190 -15.33 3.34 1.75
C LEU A 190 -16.59 3.25 0.90
N VAL A 191 -17.43 4.28 1.03
CA VAL A 191 -18.60 4.50 0.18
C VAL A 191 -18.19 5.48 -0.90
N PHE A 192 -18.32 5.08 -2.15
CA PHE A 192 -18.02 5.93 -3.29
C PHE A 192 -19.27 6.66 -3.70
N ASP A 193 -19.28 7.98 -3.53
CA ASP A 193 -20.25 8.84 -4.18
C ASP A 193 -19.82 9.03 -5.65
N ASN A 194 -20.77 8.90 -6.59
CA ASN A 194 -20.53 8.93 -8.05
C ASN A 194 -19.77 10.19 -8.58
N ASN A 195 -19.49 11.19 -7.74
CA ASN A 195 -18.90 12.46 -8.12
C ASN A 195 -17.49 12.74 -7.58
N SER A 196 -16.87 11.85 -6.79
CA SER A 196 -15.75 12.29 -5.93
C SER A 196 -14.39 11.59 -6.10
N GLN A 197 -14.22 10.62 -6.99
CA GLN A 197 -12.88 10.06 -7.25
C GLN A 197 -12.73 9.54 -8.67
N CYS A 198 -11.79 10.12 -9.41
CA CYS A 198 -11.47 9.66 -10.76
C CYS A 198 -10.47 8.49 -10.66
N ILE A 199 -11.02 7.29 -10.39
CA ILE A 199 -10.27 6.03 -10.36
C ILE A 199 -9.57 5.85 -11.70
N ARG A 200 -8.24 5.72 -11.69
CA ARG A 200 -7.46 5.57 -12.94
C ARG A 200 -7.46 4.14 -13.46
N HIS A 201 -7.28 3.16 -12.56
CA HIS A 201 -7.24 1.72 -12.82
C HIS A 201 -7.36 0.97 -11.48
N PHE A 202 -7.28 -0.36 -11.46
CA PHE A 202 -7.54 -1.14 -10.24
C PHE A 202 -6.47 -0.96 -9.18
N THR A 203 -5.18 -0.92 -9.51
CA THR A 203 -4.13 -0.62 -8.50
C THR A 203 -4.37 0.73 -7.80
N ASP A 204 -4.87 1.73 -8.53
CA ASP A 204 -5.23 3.03 -7.97
C ASP A 204 -6.45 2.94 -7.04
N LEU A 205 -7.48 2.18 -7.42
CA LEU A 205 -8.60 1.86 -6.53
C LEU A 205 -8.14 1.16 -5.25
N ILE A 206 -7.23 0.19 -5.35
CA ILE A 206 -6.70 -0.52 -4.18
C ILE A 206 -5.93 0.44 -3.28
N ARG A 207 -5.12 1.34 -3.85
CA ARG A 207 -4.48 2.42 -3.09
C ARG A 207 -5.53 3.26 -2.38
N ILE A 208 -6.58 3.70 -3.08
CA ILE A 208 -7.67 4.48 -2.50
C ILE A 208 -8.32 3.78 -1.30
N PHE A 209 -8.59 2.47 -1.36
CA PHE A 209 -9.16 1.72 -0.22
C PHE A 209 -8.35 1.81 1.06
N HIS A 210 -7.02 1.96 0.95
CA HIS A 210 -6.11 2.05 2.08
C HIS A 210 -5.90 3.49 2.57
N LEU A 211 -6.32 4.49 1.78
CA LEU A 211 -6.35 5.90 2.17
C LEU A 211 -7.71 6.22 2.84
N GLN A 212 -7.71 7.03 3.91
CA GLN A 212 -8.99 7.48 4.50
C GLN A 212 -9.75 8.39 3.54
N HIS A 213 -11.07 8.25 3.54
CA HIS A 213 -11.99 9.26 3.02
C HIS A 213 -12.54 10.10 4.19
N PRO A 214 -12.62 11.43 4.05
CA PRO A 214 -12.29 12.23 2.86
C PRO A 214 -10.79 12.52 2.72
N ILE A 215 -10.36 12.78 1.48
CA ILE A 215 -9.01 13.24 1.12
C ILE A 215 -8.60 14.48 1.93
N GLU A 216 -9.56 15.31 2.33
CA GLU A 216 -9.40 16.50 3.16
C GLU A 216 -8.94 16.20 4.61
N SER A 217 -9.12 14.95 5.06
CA SER A 217 -8.59 14.47 6.34
C SER A 217 -7.16 13.94 6.22
N GLN A 218 -6.59 13.89 5.00
CA GLN A 218 -5.23 13.44 4.82
C GLN A 218 -4.24 14.45 5.42
N PRO A 219 -3.14 13.97 6.01
CA PRO A 219 -2.13 14.86 6.55
C PRO A 219 -1.56 15.77 5.46
N SER A 220 -1.53 17.09 5.68
CA SER A 220 -0.90 18.01 4.74
C SER A 220 0.55 17.59 4.48
N ARG A 221 0.91 17.53 3.21
CA ARG A 221 2.31 17.48 2.73
C ARG A 221 2.68 18.90 2.30
N ASP A 222 2.94 19.77 3.27
CA ASP A 222 3.47 21.10 2.97
C ASP A 222 4.77 20.96 2.19
N LYS A 223 5.01 21.87 1.23
CA LYS A 223 6.15 21.84 0.29
C LYS A 223 7.53 22.06 0.95
N ILE A 224 7.66 21.91 2.27
CA ILE A 224 8.86 22.26 3.05
C ILE A 224 9.33 21.07 3.89
N ASP A 225 10.47 20.49 3.50
CA ASP A 225 11.58 19.95 4.32
C ASP A 225 11.29 19.13 5.59
N GLU A 226 10.21 18.35 5.66
CA GLU A 226 10.13 17.31 6.68
C GLU A 226 11.01 16.12 6.29
N GLN A 227 12.29 16.22 6.68
CA GLN A 227 13.27 15.15 6.55
C GLN A 227 12.76 13.88 7.23
N ILE A 228 13.11 12.74 6.65
CA ILE A 228 12.79 11.43 7.25
C ILE A 228 13.53 11.33 8.57
N ILE A 229 12.76 11.23 9.66
CA ILE A 229 13.30 11.05 10.99
C ILE A 229 13.29 9.56 11.28
N HIS A 230 14.48 9.00 11.51
CA HIS A 230 14.65 7.61 11.91
C HIS A 230 13.80 7.30 13.14
N LEU A 231 12.98 6.26 13.05
CA LEU A 231 12.16 5.77 14.15
C LEU A 231 12.86 4.58 14.84
N PRO A 232 12.94 4.52 16.18
CA PRO A 232 13.46 3.34 16.85
C PRO A 232 12.58 2.11 16.59
N SER A 233 13.21 0.93 16.50
CA SER A 233 12.53 -0.37 16.35
C SER A 233 11.60 -0.70 17.51
N ALA A 234 10.67 -1.64 17.31
CA ALA A 234 9.71 -2.04 18.34
C ALA A 234 10.40 -2.48 19.64
N THR A 235 11.53 -3.18 19.53
CA THR A 235 12.37 -3.57 20.68
C THR A 235 12.89 -2.33 21.41
N GLN A 236 13.50 -1.38 20.69
CA GLN A 236 14.07 -0.18 21.30
C GLN A 236 13.00 0.70 21.96
N LEU A 237 11.84 0.85 21.31
CA LEU A 237 10.70 1.58 21.86
C LEU A 237 10.18 0.91 23.14
N LEU A 238 10.00 -0.42 23.13
CA LEU A 238 9.59 -1.18 24.30
C LEU A 238 10.61 -1.02 25.44
N GLU A 239 11.90 -1.03 25.12
CA GLU A 239 12.96 -0.86 26.09
C GLU A 239 12.98 0.52 26.74
N ALA A 240 12.63 1.56 25.97
CA ALA A 240 12.47 2.92 26.44
C ALA A 240 11.18 3.16 27.23
N GLY A 241 10.30 2.15 27.32
CA GLY A 241 9.06 2.20 28.10
C GLY A 241 7.80 2.52 27.29
N VAL A 242 7.89 2.58 25.96
CA VAL A 242 6.71 2.70 25.11
C VAL A 242 5.87 1.43 25.21
N ARG A 243 4.56 1.60 25.29
CA ARG A 243 3.58 0.52 25.28
C ARG A 243 2.93 0.44 23.92
N PHE A 244 2.75 -0.76 23.42
CA PHE A 244 2.06 -1.03 22.15
C PHE A 244 0.63 -1.45 22.42
N GLN A 245 -0.31 -0.89 21.66
CA GLN A 245 -1.72 -1.27 21.69
C GLN A 245 -2.31 -1.28 20.28
N VAL A 246 -3.27 -2.19 20.05
CA VAL A 246 -4.12 -2.13 18.86
C VAL A 246 -4.99 -0.90 18.95
N LYS A 247 -5.06 -0.10 17.90
CA LYS A 247 -6.00 1.03 17.82
C LYS A 247 -7.42 0.49 17.55
N PRO A 248 -8.34 0.54 18.53
CA PRO A 248 -9.66 -0.03 18.35
C PRO A 248 -10.48 0.81 17.38
N LYS A 249 -11.24 0.15 16.50
CA LYS A 249 -12.18 0.79 15.54
C LYS A 249 -11.52 1.70 14.49
N SER A 250 -10.20 1.62 14.30
CA SER A 250 -9.60 2.31 13.16
C SER A 250 -9.97 1.58 11.88
N GLU A 251 -10.58 2.30 10.95
CA GLU A 251 -10.95 1.79 9.63
C GLU A 251 -9.81 1.95 8.62
N CYS A 252 -8.71 2.62 8.98
CA CYS A 252 -7.59 2.84 8.07
C CYS A 252 -6.25 2.48 8.67
N LEU A 253 -5.45 1.85 7.82
CA LEU A 253 -4.13 1.34 8.13
C LEU A 253 -3.11 2.42 8.55
N LEU A 254 -3.27 3.65 8.06
CA LEU A 254 -2.32 4.75 8.25
C LEU A 254 -2.49 5.47 9.60
N ASP A 255 -3.52 5.13 10.37
CA ASP A 255 -3.98 5.86 11.55
C ASP A 255 -3.18 5.55 12.83
N LEU A 256 -1.87 5.83 12.80
CA LEU A 256 -0.98 5.60 13.93
C LEU A 256 -1.08 6.74 14.96
N GLY A 257 -1.24 6.40 16.23
CA GLY A 257 -1.34 7.37 17.31
C GLY A 257 -0.24 7.20 18.36
N PHE A 258 0.28 8.30 18.89
CA PHE A 258 1.16 8.24 20.06
C PHE A 258 0.75 9.26 21.12
N SER A 259 0.38 8.76 22.31
CA SER A 259 0.02 9.60 23.45
C SER A 259 0.37 8.90 24.77
N GLU A 260 0.83 9.66 25.78
CA GLU A 260 1.08 9.14 27.14
C GLU A 260 1.94 7.85 27.20
N GLY A 261 2.94 7.77 26.31
CA GLY A 261 3.84 6.62 26.19
C GLY A 261 3.18 5.37 25.61
N VAL A 262 2.03 5.49 24.94
CA VAL A 262 1.35 4.43 24.20
C VAL A 262 1.41 4.72 22.72
N LEU A 263 1.95 3.78 21.94
CA LEU A 263 1.87 3.75 20.50
C LEU A 263 0.72 2.83 20.09
N GLU A 264 -0.32 3.43 19.52
CA GLU A 264 -1.49 2.77 18.98
C GLU A 264 -1.31 2.57 17.48
N ILE A 265 -1.47 1.32 17.04
CA ILE A 265 -1.31 0.93 15.63
C ILE A 265 -2.55 0.16 15.19
N PRO A 266 -3.16 0.48 14.03
CA PRO A 266 -4.20 -0.35 13.43
C PRO A 266 -3.72 -1.79 13.25
N ARG A 267 -4.64 -2.76 13.41
CA ARG A 267 -4.31 -4.17 13.21
C ARG A 267 -3.95 -4.42 11.75
N LEU A 268 -2.85 -5.12 11.52
CA LEU A 268 -2.39 -5.54 10.20
C LEU A 268 -2.29 -7.06 10.13
N GLU A 269 -2.90 -7.65 9.11
CA GLU A 269 -2.70 -9.05 8.75
C GLU A 269 -1.60 -9.14 7.68
N VAL A 270 -0.64 -10.04 7.90
CA VAL A 270 0.50 -10.24 7.01
C VAL A 270 0.47 -11.67 6.49
N GLU A 271 0.18 -11.80 5.20
CA GLU A 271 0.02 -13.04 4.45
C GLU A 271 0.82 -13.01 3.13
N ASP A 272 0.79 -14.11 2.37
CA ASP A 272 1.56 -14.26 1.13
C ASP A 272 1.32 -13.11 0.12
N GLY A 273 0.07 -12.62 0.04
CA GLY A 273 -0.30 -11.53 -0.86
C GLY A 273 0.16 -10.14 -0.42
N THR A 274 0.57 -9.98 0.85
CA THR A 274 0.91 -8.66 1.43
C THR A 274 2.08 -7.99 0.73
N GLU A 275 3.12 -8.76 0.34
CA GLU A 275 4.27 -8.18 -0.37
C GLU A 275 3.86 -7.62 -1.74
N ILE A 276 3.07 -8.38 -2.50
CA ILE A 276 2.59 -7.97 -3.84
C ILE A 276 1.72 -6.72 -3.73
N LEU A 277 0.81 -6.69 -2.75
CA LEU A 277 -0.07 -5.56 -2.50
C LEU A 277 0.71 -4.26 -2.25
N PHE A 278 1.61 -4.24 -1.26
CA PHE A 278 2.38 -3.04 -0.96
C PHE A 278 3.35 -2.66 -2.07
N ARG A 279 4.00 -3.63 -2.72
CA ARG A 279 4.92 -3.36 -3.83
C ARG A 279 4.26 -2.61 -4.98
N ASN A 280 3.03 -2.97 -5.33
CA ASN A 280 2.30 -2.34 -6.43
C ASN A 280 1.76 -0.96 -6.03
N MET A 281 1.28 -0.78 -4.79
CA MET A 281 0.89 0.55 -4.29
C MET A 281 2.08 1.50 -4.18
N VAL A 282 3.21 1.05 -3.65
CA VAL A 282 4.44 1.85 -3.55
C VAL A 282 4.95 2.19 -4.95
N ALA A 283 5.00 1.24 -5.89
CA ALA A 283 5.40 1.54 -7.26
C ALA A 283 4.50 2.59 -7.93
N LEU A 284 3.17 2.51 -7.72
CA LEU A 284 2.23 3.52 -8.20
C LEU A 284 2.52 4.89 -7.59
N GLU A 285 2.76 4.97 -6.28
CA GLU A 285 3.08 6.24 -5.62
C GLU A 285 4.39 6.84 -6.10
N GLN A 286 5.42 6.02 -6.32
CA GLN A 286 6.71 6.46 -6.85
C GLN A 286 6.61 7.02 -8.26
N CYS A 287 5.70 6.48 -9.09
CA CYS A 287 5.55 6.88 -10.48
C CYS A 287 4.50 7.98 -10.73
N HIS A 288 3.37 7.93 -10.02
CA HIS A 288 2.19 8.76 -10.29
C HIS A 288 1.92 9.79 -9.20
N TYR A 289 2.19 9.45 -7.93
CA TYR A 289 1.87 10.28 -6.76
C TYR A 289 3.10 10.66 -5.92
N PRO A 290 4.18 11.22 -6.50
CA PRO A 290 5.42 11.47 -5.77
C PRO A 290 5.25 12.43 -4.58
N TYR A 291 4.21 13.28 -4.62
CA TYR A 291 3.88 14.24 -3.56
C TYR A 291 2.69 13.81 -2.69
N GLU A 292 2.10 12.63 -2.93
CA GLU A 292 0.98 12.07 -2.15
C GLU A 292 1.30 10.62 -1.74
N SER A 293 2.56 10.34 -1.40
CA SER A 293 3.08 8.99 -1.18
C SER A 293 2.83 8.44 0.24
N TYR A 294 1.57 8.48 0.70
CA TYR A 294 1.19 8.11 2.07
C TYR A 294 1.37 6.62 2.38
N ILE A 295 1.11 5.72 1.42
CA ILE A 295 1.36 4.28 1.61
C ILE A 295 2.87 4.04 1.75
N THR A 296 3.66 4.73 0.95
CA THR A 296 5.12 4.67 0.99
C THR A 296 5.66 5.15 2.34
N ASP A 297 5.16 6.27 2.87
CA ASP A 297 5.54 6.75 4.21
C ASP A 297 5.21 5.69 5.29
N TYR A 298 4.04 5.08 5.20
CA TYR A 298 3.61 4.05 6.14
C TYR A 298 4.52 2.81 6.09
N VAL A 299 4.88 2.35 4.88
CA VAL A 299 5.81 1.24 4.68
C VAL A 299 7.18 1.57 5.29
N VAL A 300 7.67 2.81 5.19
CA VAL A 300 8.91 3.27 5.87
C VAL A 300 8.78 3.21 7.39
N VAL A 301 7.65 3.64 7.94
CA VAL A 301 7.41 3.55 9.39
C VAL A 301 7.41 2.09 9.86
N LEU A 302 6.81 1.19 9.10
CA LEU A 302 6.85 -0.25 9.39
C LEU A 302 8.24 -0.85 9.26
N ASP A 303 9.02 -0.46 8.24
CA ASP A 303 10.41 -0.87 8.05
C ASP A 303 11.27 -0.53 9.28
N PHE A 304 11.18 0.71 9.76
CA PHE A 304 11.86 1.10 11.00
C PHE A 304 11.36 0.31 12.23
N LEU A 305 10.04 0.13 12.34
CA LEU A 305 9.44 -0.51 13.50
C LEU A 305 9.75 -2.02 13.55
N ILE A 306 9.79 -2.71 12.41
CA ILE A 306 9.88 -4.16 12.23
C ILE A 306 11.21 -4.55 11.57
N ASN A 307 12.31 -4.11 12.16
CA ASN A 307 13.64 -4.34 11.61
C ASN A 307 14.11 -5.81 11.77
N THR A 308 13.67 -6.51 12.81
CA THR A 308 14.05 -7.91 13.11
C THR A 308 12.84 -8.77 13.47
N GLY A 309 12.97 -10.11 13.43
CA GLY A 309 11.89 -11.00 13.87
C GLY A 309 11.48 -10.80 15.33
N LYS A 310 12.37 -10.29 16.19
CA LYS A 310 12.02 -9.90 17.57
C LYS A 310 11.05 -8.73 17.62
N ASP A 311 11.20 -7.78 16.70
CA ASP A 311 10.32 -6.62 16.59
C ASP A 311 8.93 -7.06 16.13
N ALA A 312 8.88 -7.93 15.11
CA ALA A 312 7.64 -8.56 14.66
C ALA A 312 6.94 -9.33 15.80
N ASP A 313 7.69 -10.14 16.56
CA ASP A 313 7.20 -10.88 17.72
C ASP A 313 6.53 -9.99 18.77
N ILE A 314 7.09 -8.81 19.03
CA ILE A 314 6.52 -7.84 19.97
C ILE A 314 5.14 -7.40 19.48
N LEU A 315 5.01 -7.07 18.19
CA LEU A 315 3.75 -6.61 17.61
C LEU A 315 2.71 -7.74 17.52
N VAL A 316 3.15 -8.97 17.23
CA VAL A 316 2.29 -10.17 17.23
C VAL A 316 1.72 -10.44 18.62
N ARG A 317 2.56 -10.43 19.67
CA ARG A 317 2.11 -10.61 21.06
C ARG A 317 1.20 -9.50 21.56
N LYS A 318 1.18 -8.36 20.87
CA LYS A 318 0.30 -7.22 21.14
C LYS A 318 -0.93 -7.21 20.26
N GLU A 319 -1.13 -8.25 19.44
CA GLU A 319 -2.25 -8.42 18.51
C GLU A 319 -2.34 -7.31 17.45
N ILE A 320 -1.29 -6.49 17.31
CA ILE A 320 -1.16 -5.47 16.27
C ILE A 320 -0.90 -6.15 14.93
N LEU A 321 -0.07 -7.20 14.93
CA LEU A 321 0.26 -7.95 13.73
C LEU A 321 -0.30 -9.37 13.82
N THR A 322 -1.07 -9.78 12.81
CA THR A 322 -1.47 -11.19 12.63
C THR A 322 -0.53 -11.81 11.61
N ASN A 323 0.34 -12.72 12.05
CA ASN A 323 1.34 -13.35 11.19
C ASN A 323 0.79 -14.63 10.55
N LEU A 324 0.60 -14.60 9.23
CA LEU A 324 0.20 -15.76 8.41
C LEU A 324 1.33 -16.27 7.49
N LEU A 325 2.54 -15.71 7.59
CA LEU A 325 3.73 -16.15 6.85
C LEU A 325 4.49 -17.31 7.51
N GLY A 326 4.09 -17.68 8.74
CA GLY A 326 4.64 -18.83 9.47
C GLY A 326 5.70 -18.49 10.51
N ASP A 327 6.59 -17.52 10.26
CA ASP A 327 7.60 -17.07 11.21
C ASP A 327 7.81 -15.55 11.21
N SER A 328 8.36 -15.02 12.31
CA SER A 328 8.51 -13.58 12.52
C SER A 328 9.69 -12.96 11.74
N ASP A 329 10.72 -13.75 11.40
CA ASP A 329 11.82 -13.26 10.57
C ASP A 329 11.36 -13.05 9.12
N SER A 330 10.47 -13.91 8.60
CA SER A 330 9.81 -13.71 7.31
C SER A 330 9.02 -12.41 7.25
N VAL A 331 8.31 -12.04 8.33
CA VAL A 331 7.60 -10.75 8.44
C VAL A 331 8.58 -9.58 8.38
N ALA A 332 9.65 -9.61 9.19
CA ALA A 332 10.66 -8.54 9.18
C ALA A 332 11.35 -8.41 7.81
N ASN A 333 11.72 -9.54 7.19
CA ASN A 333 12.32 -9.57 5.86
C ASN A 333 11.40 -9.01 4.78
N LEU A 334 10.08 -9.22 4.89
CA LEU A 334 9.11 -8.63 3.97
C LEU A 334 9.19 -7.10 4.01
N PHE A 335 9.00 -6.48 5.18
CA PHE A 335 9.01 -5.02 5.30
C PHE A 335 10.37 -4.41 4.94
N ASN A 336 11.47 -5.01 5.41
CA ASN A 336 12.84 -4.61 5.06
C ASN A 336 13.13 -4.63 3.55
N ARG A 337 12.41 -5.46 2.78
CA ARG A 337 12.55 -5.55 1.32
C ARG A 337 11.61 -4.62 0.56
N LEU A 338 10.56 -4.10 1.18
CA LEU A 338 9.63 -3.18 0.54
C LEU A 338 10.27 -1.79 0.33
N CYS A 339 11.12 -1.33 1.25
CA CYS A 339 11.77 -0.01 1.16
C CYS A 339 13.04 0.03 0.27
N LYS A 340 13.50 -1.10 -0.28
CA LYS A 340 14.76 -1.12 -1.05
C LYS A 340 14.63 -0.39 -2.39
N ASN A 341 15.48 0.61 -2.60
CA ASN A 341 15.49 1.50 -3.78
C ASN A 341 14.19 2.28 -4.02
N VAL A 342 13.39 2.45 -2.97
CA VAL A 342 12.27 3.38 -2.99
C VAL A 342 12.83 4.78 -2.71
N ILE A 343 12.41 5.77 -3.50
CA ILE A 343 12.87 7.16 -3.34
C ILE A 343 11.96 7.85 -2.33
N HIS A 344 12.57 8.53 -1.37
CA HIS A 344 11.88 9.26 -0.33
C HIS A 344 12.42 10.69 -0.26
N HIS A 345 11.65 11.64 -0.79
CA HIS A 345 12.03 13.06 -0.78
C HIS A 345 11.64 13.74 0.55
N ASN A 346 10.49 13.39 1.09
CA ASN A 346 9.94 13.88 2.36
C ASN A 346 8.98 12.83 2.94
N ILE A 347 8.49 13.08 4.15
CA ILE A 347 7.45 12.29 4.81
C ILE A 347 6.27 13.19 5.17
N SER A 348 5.05 12.66 5.24
CA SER A 348 3.89 13.41 5.68
C SER A 348 4.02 13.93 7.12
N SER A 349 3.40 15.08 7.37
CA SER A 349 3.43 15.78 8.67
C SER A 349 3.01 14.90 9.84
N HIS A 350 1.99 14.07 9.63
CA HIS A 350 1.51 13.12 10.62
C HIS A 350 2.60 12.14 11.07
N PHE A 351 3.26 11.46 10.13
CA PHE A 351 4.31 10.49 10.48
C PHE A 351 5.59 11.16 10.99
N SER A 352 5.94 12.33 10.48
CA SER A 352 7.04 13.14 11.03
C SER A 352 6.81 13.51 12.50
N ILE A 353 5.62 14.03 12.84
CA ILE A 353 5.26 14.36 14.24
C ILE A 353 5.29 13.11 15.11
N LEU A 354 4.75 11.98 14.61
CA LEU A 354 4.80 10.70 15.29
C LEU A 354 6.24 10.29 15.61
N CYS A 355 7.13 10.31 14.62
CA CYS A 355 8.55 9.99 14.77
C CYS A 355 9.26 10.94 15.74
N LYS A 356 9.00 12.26 15.68
CA LYS A 356 9.55 13.27 16.60
C LYS A 356 9.15 12.95 18.04
N ASN A 357 7.88 12.70 18.28
CA ASN A 357 7.35 12.44 19.62
C ASN A 357 7.88 11.13 20.22
N LEU A 358 7.97 10.06 19.42
CA LEU A 358 8.54 8.79 19.84
C LEU A 358 10.04 8.92 20.19
N ASN A 359 10.81 9.63 19.35
CA ASN A 359 12.21 9.90 19.63
C ASN A 359 12.42 10.75 20.89
N ALA A 360 11.59 11.78 21.10
CA ALA A 360 11.63 12.62 22.29
C ALA A 360 11.32 11.81 23.56
N PHE A 361 10.29 10.96 23.50
CA PHE A 361 9.96 10.05 24.60
C PHE A 361 11.13 9.11 24.93
N CYS A 362 11.75 8.54 23.90
CA CYS A 362 12.87 7.61 24.05
C CYS A 362 14.15 8.30 24.52
N SER A 363 14.32 9.60 24.26
CA SER A 363 15.49 10.37 24.69
C SER A 363 15.39 10.82 26.15
N ASN A 364 14.21 10.77 26.77
CA ASN A 364 14.02 11.15 28.17
C ASN A 364 14.61 10.07 29.12
N PRO A 365 15.65 10.39 29.92
CA PRO A 365 16.27 9.42 30.83
C PRO A 365 15.31 8.87 31.89
N TRP A 366 14.33 9.67 32.32
CA TRP A 366 13.35 9.26 33.32
C TRP A 366 12.45 8.13 32.80
N ASN A 367 12.06 8.19 31.52
CA ASN A 367 11.25 7.15 30.89
C ASN A 367 12.04 5.82 30.83
N ARG A 368 13.31 5.90 30.40
CA ARG A 368 14.20 4.73 30.38
C ARG A 368 14.42 4.14 31.77
N LEU A 369 14.68 4.98 32.76
CA LEU A 369 14.87 4.53 34.15
C LEU A 369 13.61 3.87 34.69
N LYS A 370 12.44 4.50 34.51
CA LYS A 370 11.14 3.94 34.90
C LYS A 370 10.88 2.60 34.21
N ALA A 371 11.22 2.48 32.93
CA ALA A 371 11.08 1.24 32.17
C ALA A 371 12.01 0.13 32.69
N SER A 372 13.28 0.44 32.97
CA SER A 372 14.25 -0.50 33.56
C SER A 372 13.78 -0.96 34.93
N LEU A 373 13.40 -0.03 35.81
CA LEU A 373 12.90 -0.37 37.15
C LEU A 373 11.68 -1.28 37.09
N ARG A 374 10.72 -0.98 36.21
CA ARG A 374 9.54 -1.83 36.02
C ARG A 374 9.93 -3.21 35.48
N ARG A 375 10.89 -3.28 34.55
CA ARG A 375 11.35 -4.54 33.96
C ARG A 375 12.09 -5.40 34.96
N ASP A 376 12.97 -4.83 35.78
CA ASP A 376 13.89 -5.59 36.63
C ASP A 376 13.25 -5.98 37.96
N TYR A 377 12.38 -5.11 38.50
CA TYR A 377 11.78 -5.27 39.84
C TYR A 377 10.28 -5.56 39.82
N GLY A 378 9.60 -5.34 38.69
CA GLY A 378 8.14 -5.48 38.57
C GLY A 378 7.65 -6.81 37.98
N LYS A 379 8.51 -7.83 37.79
CA LYS A 379 8.11 -9.07 37.09
C LYS A 379 7.20 -9.98 37.91
N THR A 380 7.30 -9.95 39.24
CA THR A 380 6.49 -10.79 40.13
C THR A 380 5.95 -9.98 41.31
N PRO A 381 4.78 -10.34 41.88
CA PRO A 381 4.24 -9.68 43.07
C PRO A 381 5.25 -9.66 44.23
N TRP A 382 6.04 -10.73 44.36
CA TRP A 382 7.07 -10.86 45.39
C TRP A 382 8.27 -9.93 45.16
N GLN A 383 8.78 -9.82 43.93
CA GLN A 383 9.86 -8.86 43.63
C GLN A 383 9.39 -7.42 43.84
N THR A 384 8.16 -7.09 43.44
CA THR A 384 7.57 -5.77 43.72
C THR A 384 7.49 -5.50 45.21
N ALA A 385 6.98 -6.45 46.00
CA ALA A 385 6.87 -6.32 47.45
C ALA A 385 8.25 -6.17 48.12
N ALA A 386 9.24 -6.96 47.70
CA ALA A 386 10.60 -6.88 48.20
C ALA A 386 11.25 -5.52 47.87
N SER A 387 11.05 -5.00 46.65
CA SER A 387 11.53 -3.68 46.25
C SER A 387 10.86 -2.55 47.04
N VAL A 388 9.55 -2.62 47.26
CA VAL A 388 8.81 -1.64 48.07
C VAL A 388 9.30 -1.68 49.52
N ALA A 389 9.47 -2.86 50.11
CA ALA A 389 10.01 -3.01 51.46
C ALA A 389 11.43 -2.43 51.58
N GLY A 390 12.30 -2.70 50.60
CA GLY A 390 13.65 -2.13 50.54
C GLY A 390 13.65 -0.60 50.47
N ILE A 391 12.78 -0.01 49.64
CA ILE A 391 12.63 1.46 49.55
C ILE A 391 12.12 2.04 50.87
N LEU A 392 11.10 1.44 51.48
CA LEU A 392 10.57 1.89 52.77
C LEU A 392 11.63 1.82 53.88
N LEU A 393 12.42 0.75 53.92
CA LEU A 393 13.52 0.62 54.88
C LEU A 393 14.56 1.72 54.67
N LEU A 394 14.97 2.01 53.42
CA LEU A 394 15.91 3.09 53.12
C LEU A 394 15.39 4.46 53.58
N VAL A 395 14.12 4.78 53.29
CA VAL A 395 13.49 6.04 53.73
C VAL A 395 13.44 6.14 55.25
N LEU A 396 13.04 5.06 55.93
CA LEU A 396 13.02 5.02 57.39
C LEU A 396 14.42 5.20 57.99
N THR A 397 15.45 4.54 57.43
CA THR A 397 16.83 4.71 57.90
C THR A 397 17.34 6.14 57.68
N LEU A 398 17.02 6.77 56.55
CA LEU A 398 17.40 8.16 56.29
C LEU A 398 16.73 9.11 57.28
N LEU A 399 15.41 8.95 57.52
CA LEU A 399 14.69 9.74 58.52
C LEU A 399 15.28 9.57 59.92
N GLN A 400 15.59 8.32 60.30
CA GLN A 400 16.25 8.02 61.57
C GLN A 400 17.62 8.71 61.68
N SER A 401 18.44 8.67 60.63
CA SER A 401 19.73 9.36 60.60
C SER A 401 19.57 10.88 60.73
N VAL A 402 18.63 11.49 60.02
CA VAL A 402 18.36 12.94 60.10
C VAL A 402 17.89 13.33 61.50
N CYS A 403 16.95 12.58 62.09
CA CYS A 403 16.50 12.81 63.45
C CYS A 403 17.65 12.69 64.47
N SER A 404 18.53 11.71 64.29
CA SER A 404 19.69 11.51 65.17
C SER A 404 20.66 12.69 65.10
N VAL A 405 20.93 13.20 63.89
CA VAL A 405 21.77 14.40 63.70
C VAL A 405 21.13 15.64 64.31
N LEU A 406 19.83 15.86 64.11
CA LEU A 406 19.11 16.99 64.69
C LEU A 406 19.13 16.98 66.22
N GLN A 407 18.99 15.80 66.85
CA GLN A 407 19.09 15.65 68.29
C GLN A 407 20.48 16.04 68.81
N VAL A 408 21.55 15.64 68.12
CA VAL A 408 22.92 15.99 68.49
C VAL A 408 23.16 17.49 68.33
N VAL A 409 22.67 18.10 67.25
CA VAL A 409 22.83 19.55 66.99
C VAL A 409 22.03 20.41 67.98
N GLN A 410 20.86 19.96 68.43
CA GLN A 410 20.06 20.69 69.45
C GLN A 410 20.57 20.51 70.89
N ALA A 411 21.36 19.47 71.14
CA ALA A 411 21.99 19.21 72.43
C ALA A 411 23.39 19.85 72.56
N SER A 412 23.89 20.46 71.48
CA SER A 412 25.13 21.26 71.41
C SER A 412 24.80 22.74 71.52
#